data_AF-A0A357ELP1-F1
#
_entry.id   AF-A0A357ELP1-F1
#
_cell.length_a   1.000
_cell.length_b   1.000
_cell.length_c   1.000
_cell.angle_alpha   90.00
_cell.angle_beta   90.00
_cell.angle_gamma   90.00
#
_symmetry.space_group_name_H-M   'P 1'
#
loop_
_entity.id
_entity.type
_entity.pdbx_description
1 polymer ?
#
loop_
_entity_poly.entity_id
_entity_poly.type
_entity_poly.pdbx_seq_one_letter_code
_entity_poly.pdbx_strand_id
1 'polypeptide(L)'
;MTHECNFILELPLRPRRSYLLRADGFSLIELTLAVSIVGVLAALAFPNYMEFIEKARVARAISELHGLAKDIKGFALAVGTYPNSLADIGRTTTLDPWGSPYQYWRVECGTVDDISSVAKLKLRRK
;
A
#
# COMPACT_ATOMS: atom_id res chain seq x y z
N MET A 1 -51.94 65.20 -44.22
CA MET A 1 -50.69 65.97 -44.14
C MET A 1 -50.81 66.79 -42.86
N THR A 2 -50.21 66.43 -41.73
CA THR A 2 -48.80 66.06 -41.53
C THR A 2 -48.56 65.87 -40.02
N HIS A 3 -47.64 64.94 -39.65
CA HIS A 3 -46.67 65.08 -38.54
C HIS A 3 -47.24 65.14 -37.11
N GLU A 4 -46.90 64.34 -36.08
CA GLU A 4 -45.87 63.35 -35.74
C GLU A 4 -46.52 62.51 -34.61
N CYS A 5 -46.40 61.19 -34.48
CA CYS A 5 -45.23 60.44 -34.04
C CYS A 5 -44.48 61.05 -32.83
N ASN A 6 -44.98 60.89 -31.60
CA ASN A 6 -44.08 60.83 -30.44
C ASN A 6 -44.69 60.08 -29.25
N PHE A 7 -44.90 58.77 -29.43
CA PHE A 7 -45.14 57.86 -28.31
C PHE A 7 -43.81 57.24 -27.92
N ILE A 8 -43.03 57.99 -27.14
CA ILE A 8 -41.78 57.52 -26.54
C ILE A 8 -42.14 56.42 -25.55
N LEU A 9 -41.82 55.19 -25.91
CA LEU A 9 -41.71 54.03 -25.04
C LEU A 9 -40.60 54.28 -24.01
N GLU A 10 -40.90 54.99 -22.92
CA GLU A 10 -40.11 54.87 -21.70
C GLU A 10 -40.41 53.52 -21.05
N LEU A 11 -39.77 52.47 -21.55
CA LEU A 11 -39.61 51.24 -20.79
C LEU A 11 -38.78 51.57 -19.54
N PRO A 12 -39.32 51.39 -18.32
CA PRO A 12 -38.49 51.50 -17.13
C PRO A 12 -37.46 50.37 -17.21
N LEU A 13 -36.18 50.75 -17.28
CA LEU A 13 -35.08 49.81 -17.13
C LEU A 13 -35.25 49.09 -15.80
N ARG A 14 -35.70 47.83 -15.84
CA ARG A 14 -35.73 46.97 -14.65
C ARG A 14 -34.31 46.92 -14.10
N PRO A 15 -34.08 47.27 -12.82
CA PRO A 15 -32.77 47.11 -12.23
C PRO A 15 -32.37 45.64 -12.35
N ARG A 16 -31.24 45.38 -13.00
CA ARG A 16 -30.58 44.08 -12.96
C ARG A 16 -30.24 43.85 -11.50
N ARG A 17 -31.02 42.97 -10.84
CA ARG A 17 -30.78 42.53 -9.48
C ARG A 17 -29.41 41.88 -9.47
N SER A 18 -28.39 42.64 -9.10
CA SER A 18 -27.05 42.14 -8.88
C SER A 18 -27.14 41.12 -7.77
N TYR A 19 -27.01 39.84 -8.13
CA TYR A 19 -26.68 38.79 -7.19
C TYR A 19 -25.24 39.10 -6.74
N LEU A 20 -25.14 40.03 -5.78
CA LEU A 20 -23.98 40.13 -4.92
C LEU A 20 -23.71 38.70 -4.46
N LEU A 21 -22.57 38.14 -4.88
CA LEU A 21 -22.10 36.84 -4.47
C LEU A 21 -22.07 36.85 -2.94
N ARG A 22 -23.14 36.34 -2.33
CA ARG A 22 -23.18 36.03 -0.92
C ARG A 22 -22.17 34.92 -0.74
N ALA A 23 -21.25 35.11 0.20
CA ALA A 23 -20.47 34.00 0.71
C ALA A 23 -21.47 33.09 1.44
N ASP A 24 -22.01 32.12 0.70
CA ASP A 24 -22.86 31.08 1.24
C ASP A 24 -22.00 30.19 2.14
N GLY A 25 -22.42 30.03 3.39
CA GLY A 25 -21.81 29.08 4.32
C GLY A 25 -22.25 27.65 4.00
N PHE A 26 -21.37 26.67 4.24
CA PHE A 26 -21.69 25.25 4.11
C PHE A 26 -22.89 24.88 4.98
N SER A 27 -23.84 24.14 4.41
CA SER A 27 -24.96 23.60 5.19
C SER A 27 -24.51 22.39 6.01
N LEU A 28 -25.09 22.21 7.21
CA LEU A 28 -24.91 20.99 8.00
C LEU A 28 -25.32 19.73 7.23
N ILE A 29 -26.35 19.83 6.39
CA ILE A 29 -26.79 18.68 5.56
C ILE A 29 -25.76 18.35 4.47
N GLU A 30 -25.02 19.35 3.99
CA GLU A 30 -24.01 19.19 2.94
C GLU A 30 -22.78 18.47 3.49
N LEU A 31 -22.33 18.89 4.68
CA LEU A 31 -21.21 18.23 5.36
C LEU A 31 -21.57 16.80 5.79
N THR A 32 -22.76 16.59 6.38
CA THR A 32 -23.18 15.27 6.87
C THR A 32 -23.36 14.27 5.74
N LEU A 33 -23.95 14.67 4.61
CA LEU A 33 -24.05 13.79 3.45
C LEU A 33 -22.67 13.49 2.87
N ALA A 34 -21.79 14.50 2.74
CA ALA A 34 -20.44 14.31 2.21
C ALA A 34 -19.62 13.29 3.03
N VAL A 35 -19.55 13.46 4.36
CA VAL A 35 -18.79 12.53 5.21
C VAL A 35 -19.43 11.15 5.28
N SER A 36 -20.76 11.05 5.13
CA SER A 36 -21.45 9.75 5.10
C SER A 36 -21.06 8.93 3.85
N ILE A 37 -21.00 9.58 2.68
CA ILE A 37 -20.60 8.92 1.43
C ILE A 37 -19.13 8.50 1.52
N VAL A 38 -18.24 9.39 1.99
CA VAL A 38 -16.83 9.06 2.19
C VAL A 38 -16.65 7.92 3.19
N GLY A 39 -17.45 7.89 4.27
CA GLY A 39 -17.41 6.81 5.26
C GLY A 39 -17.76 5.44 4.67
N VAL A 40 -18.80 5.36 3.85
CA VAL A 40 -19.19 4.12 3.17
C VAL A 40 -18.11 3.67 2.18
N LEU A 41 -17.57 4.59 1.38
CA LEU A 41 -16.48 4.28 0.44
C LEU A 41 -15.21 3.81 1.17
N ALA A 42 -14.84 4.48 2.26
CA ALA A 42 -13.66 4.12 3.05
C ALA A 42 -13.81 2.73 3.68
N ALA A 43 -15.00 2.38 4.19
CA ALA A 43 -15.27 1.07 4.78
C ALA A 43 -15.07 -0.08 3.77
N LEU A 44 -15.45 0.13 2.51
CA LEU A 44 -15.26 -0.86 1.44
C LEU A 44 -13.81 -0.88 0.92
N ALA A 45 -13.17 0.29 0.83
CA ALA A 45 -11.83 0.43 0.25
C ALA A 45 -10.72 -0.04 1.20
N PHE A 46 -10.86 0.16 2.50
CA PHE A 46 -9.82 -0.12 3.50
C PHE A 46 -9.31 -1.57 3.51
N PRO A 47 -10.17 -2.63 3.60
CA PRO A 47 -9.67 -4.00 3.63
C PRO A 47 -8.93 -4.40 2.35
N ASN A 48 -9.42 -3.96 1.18
CA ASN A 48 -8.80 -4.23 -0.11
C ASN A 48 -7.41 -3.55 -0.22
N TYR A 49 -7.30 -2.32 0.25
CA TYR A 49 -6.03 -1.59 0.26
C TYR A 49 -4.97 -2.30 1.12
N MET A 50 -5.34 -2.83 2.28
CA MET A 50 -4.42 -3.59 3.13
C MET A 50 -3.92 -4.88 2.46
N GLU A 51 -4.81 -5.60 1.78
CA GLU A 51 -4.43 -6.80 1.02
C GLU A 51 -3.46 -6.46 -0.13
N PHE A 52 -3.67 -5.34 -0.81
CA PHE A 52 -2.77 -4.87 -1.87
C PHE A 52 -1.36 -4.56 -1.34
N ILE A 53 -1.26 -3.86 -0.20
CA ILE A 53 0.03 -3.60 0.45
C ILE A 53 0.70 -4.92 0.82
N GLU A 54 -0.05 -5.87 1.35
CA GLU A 54 0.49 -7.17 1.76
C GLU A 54 1.02 -7.97 0.56
N LYS A 55 0.30 -7.99 -0.56
CA LYS A 55 0.78 -8.59 -1.81
C LYS A 55 2.07 -7.94 -2.30
N ALA A 56 2.18 -6.61 -2.21
CA ALA A 56 3.40 -5.89 -2.57
C ALA A 56 4.58 -6.24 -1.64
N ARG A 57 4.32 -6.37 -0.33
CA ARG A 57 5.32 -6.84 0.65
C ARG A 57 5.79 -8.26 0.34
N VAL A 58 4.87 -9.18 0.08
CA VAL A 58 5.21 -10.57 -0.30
C VAL A 58 6.06 -10.61 -1.57
N ALA A 59 5.66 -9.88 -2.62
CA ALA A 59 6.42 -9.83 -3.87
C ALA A 59 7.85 -9.29 -3.65
N ARG A 60 7.99 -8.25 -2.82
CA ARG A 60 9.30 -7.72 -2.42
C ARG A 60 10.12 -8.76 -1.66
N ALA A 61 9.55 -9.41 -0.65
CA ALA A 61 10.23 -10.42 0.14
C ALA A 61 10.73 -11.59 -0.72
N ILE A 62 9.95 -12.02 -1.71
CA ILE A 62 10.36 -13.06 -2.67
C ILE A 62 11.58 -12.60 -3.48
N SER A 63 11.57 -11.35 -3.97
CA SER A 63 12.71 -10.81 -4.73
C SER A 63 13.99 -10.73 -3.89
N GLU A 64 13.87 -10.32 -2.61
CA GLU A 64 14.99 -10.23 -1.67
C GLU A 64 15.54 -11.63 -1.34
N LEU A 65 14.67 -12.63 -1.12
CA LEU A 65 15.06 -14.03 -0.94
C LEU A 65 15.80 -14.61 -2.15
N HIS A 66 15.37 -14.29 -3.37
CA HIS A 66 16.09 -14.70 -4.57
C HIS A 66 17.49 -14.05 -4.65
N GLY A 67 17.62 -12.80 -4.22
CA GLY A 67 18.92 -12.14 -4.06
C GLY A 67 19.81 -12.90 -3.09
N LEU A 68 19.33 -13.12 -1.86
CA LEU A 68 20.06 -13.87 -0.83
C LEU A 68 20.48 -15.27 -1.31
N ALA A 69 19.59 -16.00 -1.99
CA ALA A 69 19.91 -17.32 -2.53
C ALA A 69 21.02 -17.28 -3.59
N LYS A 70 21.08 -16.22 -4.42
CA LYS A 70 22.17 -16.02 -5.38
C LYS A 70 23.49 -15.75 -4.67
N ASP A 71 23.50 -14.91 -3.65
CA ASP A 71 24.71 -14.58 -2.89
C ASP A 71 25.26 -15.80 -2.14
N ILE A 72 24.38 -16.59 -1.51
CA ILE A 72 24.74 -17.85 -0.84
C ILE A 72 25.38 -18.83 -1.83
N LYS A 73 24.78 -18.98 -3.03
CA LYS A 73 25.34 -19.82 -4.09
C LYS A 73 26.67 -19.28 -4.62
N GLY A 74 26.78 -17.97 -4.79
CA GLY A 74 28.01 -17.30 -5.21
C GLY A 74 29.15 -17.55 -4.23
N PHE A 75 28.88 -17.44 -2.93
CA PHE A 75 29.85 -17.79 -1.88
C PHE A 75 30.28 -19.25 -1.96
N ALA A 76 29.33 -20.18 -2.11
CA ALA A 76 29.64 -21.60 -2.23
C ALA A 76 30.49 -21.94 -3.46
N LEU A 77 30.28 -21.23 -4.58
CA LEU A 77 31.12 -21.38 -5.78
C LEU A 77 32.54 -20.83 -5.58
N ALA A 78 32.70 -19.76 -4.80
CA ALA A 78 33.99 -19.14 -4.55
C ALA A 78 34.83 -19.87 -3.48
N VAL A 79 34.20 -20.31 -2.39
CA VAL A 79 34.85 -20.91 -1.21
C VAL A 79 34.78 -22.44 -1.22
N GLY A 80 33.91 -23.02 -2.06
CA GLY A 80 33.68 -24.47 -2.15
C GLY A 80 32.79 -25.03 -1.04
N THR A 81 32.32 -24.19 -0.11
CA THR A 81 31.42 -24.58 0.99
C THR A 81 30.32 -23.53 1.16
N TYR A 82 29.12 -23.97 1.57
CA TYR A 82 28.05 -23.03 1.91
C TYR A 82 28.41 -22.21 3.16
N PRO A 83 27.94 -20.97 3.30
CA PRO A 83 28.19 -20.17 4.50
C PRO A 83 27.63 -20.85 5.76
N ASN A 84 28.16 -20.53 6.94
CA ASN A 84 27.58 -20.96 8.22
C ASN A 84 26.48 -19.99 8.66
N SER A 85 26.59 -18.72 8.28
CA SER A 85 25.65 -17.65 8.65
C SER A 85 25.55 -16.58 7.56
N LEU A 86 24.53 -15.71 7.64
CA LEU A 86 24.43 -14.54 6.74
C LEU A 86 25.55 -13.51 6.96
N ALA A 87 26.31 -13.60 8.06
CA ALA A 87 27.47 -12.75 8.32
C ALA A 87 28.59 -13.01 7.32
N ASP A 88 28.77 -14.27 6.91
CA ASP A 88 29.83 -14.69 5.98
C ASP A 88 29.64 -14.08 4.57
N ILE A 89 28.41 -13.68 4.25
CA ILE A 89 28.05 -13.02 2.98
C ILE A 89 27.67 -11.54 3.15
N GLY A 90 27.87 -10.95 4.34
CA GLY A 90 27.58 -9.54 4.61
C GLY A 90 26.09 -9.16 4.55
N ARG A 91 25.17 -10.08 4.84
CA ARG A 91 23.70 -9.88 4.76
C ARG A 91 22.98 -9.95 6.09
N THR A 92 23.63 -9.56 7.19
CA THR A 92 23.08 -9.62 8.56
C THR A 92 22.05 -8.54 8.85
N THR A 93 22.10 -7.41 8.14
CA THR A 93 21.24 -6.24 8.39
C THR A 93 20.03 -6.18 7.47
N THR A 94 19.83 -7.17 6.60
CA THR A 94 18.67 -7.19 5.70
C THR A 94 17.42 -7.57 6.50
N LEU A 95 16.47 -6.64 6.55
CA LEU A 95 15.17 -6.82 7.17
C LEU A 95 14.13 -7.14 6.10
N ASP A 96 13.19 -8.01 6.43
CA ASP A 96 12.04 -8.28 5.59
C ASP A 96 11.06 -7.09 5.60
N PRO A 97 10.07 -7.07 4.69
CA PRO A 97 9.07 -6.01 4.63
C PRO A 97 8.17 -5.86 5.87
N TRP A 98 8.24 -6.80 6.82
CA TRP A 98 7.54 -6.76 8.11
C TRP A 98 8.45 -6.34 9.28
N GLY A 99 9.72 -6.04 9.01
CA GLY A 99 10.71 -5.56 9.98
C GLY A 99 11.45 -6.66 10.74
N SER A 100 11.25 -7.93 10.41
CA SER A 100 12.01 -9.04 10.99
C SER A 100 13.28 -9.31 10.18
N PRO A 101 14.41 -9.66 10.83
CA PRO A 101 15.63 -9.99 10.11
C PRO A 101 15.53 -11.33 9.38
N TYR A 102 16.12 -11.42 8.19
CA TYR A 102 16.26 -12.70 7.49
C TYR A 102 17.13 -13.67 8.29
N GLN A 103 16.71 -14.93 8.36
CA GLN A 103 17.46 -16.00 9.03
C GLN A 103 17.91 -17.04 8.02
N TYR A 104 19.15 -17.50 8.18
CA TYR A 104 19.72 -18.58 7.41
C TYR A 104 20.07 -19.74 8.34
N TRP A 105 19.61 -20.93 7.97
CA TRP A 105 19.96 -22.16 8.65
C TRP A 105 20.63 -23.08 7.64
N ARG A 106 21.89 -23.42 7.90
CA ARG A 106 22.55 -24.50 7.17
C ARG A 106 21.86 -25.81 7.57
N VAL A 107 21.19 -26.44 6.61
CA VAL A 107 20.66 -27.78 6.80
C VAL A 107 21.77 -28.76 6.45
N GLU A 108 22.36 -29.35 7.48
CA GLU A 108 23.22 -30.50 7.33
C GLU A 108 22.33 -31.72 7.08
N CYS A 109 22.55 -32.43 5.98
CA CYS A 109 21.97 -33.76 5.84
C CYS A 109 22.75 -34.69 6.76
N GLY A 110 22.14 -35.05 7.90
CA GLY A 110 22.71 -36.07 8.78
C GLY A 110 22.89 -37.41 8.07
N THR A 111 23.67 -38.31 8.68
CA THR A 111 23.66 -39.72 8.25
C THR A 111 22.32 -40.34 8.65
N VAL A 112 22.00 -41.52 8.11
CA VAL A 112 20.68 -42.17 8.30
C VAL A 112 20.33 -42.44 9.77
N ASP A 113 21.29 -42.31 10.69
CA ASP A 113 21.13 -42.46 12.14
C ASP A 113 20.45 -41.24 12.82
N ASP A 114 20.44 -40.08 12.15
CA ASP A 114 19.91 -38.80 12.69
C ASP A 114 18.39 -38.61 12.49
N ILE A 115 17.70 -39.56 11.87
CA ILE A 115 16.23 -39.54 11.67
C ILE A 115 15.43 -39.50 13.00
N SER A 116 16.05 -39.88 14.11
CA SER A 116 15.46 -39.72 15.45
C SER A 116 15.25 -38.25 15.84
N SER A 117 16.07 -37.34 15.31
CA SER A 117 15.94 -35.89 15.52
C SER A 117 14.85 -35.26 14.65
N VAL A 118 14.61 -35.81 13.45
CA VAL A 118 13.51 -35.37 12.56
C VAL A 118 12.14 -35.75 13.13
N ALA A 119 12.05 -36.89 13.82
CA ALA A 119 10.85 -37.29 14.56
C ALA A 119 10.51 -36.31 15.70
N LYS A 120 11.52 -35.76 16.39
CA LYS A 120 11.34 -34.72 17.42
C LYS A 120 10.88 -33.37 16.85
N LEU A 121 11.30 -33.02 15.64
CA LEU A 121 10.88 -31.79 14.96
C LEU A 121 9.41 -31.81 14.54
N LYS A 122 8.87 -32.99 14.16
CA LYS A 122 7.47 -33.13 13.75
C LYS A 122 6.47 -32.89 14.89
N LEU A 123 6.92 -33.02 16.15
CA LEU A 123 6.11 -32.81 17.35
C LEU A 123 6.11 -31.36 17.86
N ARG A 124 6.81 -30.44 17.20
CA ARG A 124 6.98 -29.05 17.65
C ARG A 124 6.17 -28.02 16.85
N ARG A 125 5.21 -28.45 16.04
CA ARG A 125 4.16 -27.56 15.51
C ARG A 125 3.10 -27.36 16.58
N LYS A 126 3.02 -26.15 17.13
CA LYS A 126 1.91 -25.66 17.93
C LYS A 126 1.16 -24.61 17.13
#